data_AF-A0A971QA33-F1
#
_entry.id   AF-A0A971QA33-F1
#
_cell.length_a   1.000
_cell.length_b   1.000
_cell.length_c   1.000
_cell.angle_alpha   90.00
_cell.angle_beta   90.00
_cell.angle_gamma   90.00
#
_symmetry.space_group_name_H-M   'P 1'
#
loop_
_entity.id
_entity.type
_entity.pdbx_description
1 polymer ?
#
loop_
_entity_poly.entity_id
_entity_poly.type
_entity_poly.pdbx_seq_one_letter_code
_entity_poly.pdbx_strand_id
1 'polypeptide(L)'
;MSRRPHDKSLITSAFFNDSVVSRIRTSAERTDWGRRARRQMIDAAAPWTAMSDAALWDLMFGPTLPRSWMVWSDGFCPACRRDVRMYDWRIDAFARPWKVECPQCGELFPKNDFGRYYRSGLDRHGVFQFDRADRNLLFNGEHPDPSDPLHRFGVDDGRGYTEGENRWRFVGAYLIYGQWKQLVLGGIRRLSDAYVITGERRYAHQAAVLLDRVADMYPGFNFAVQAEVYETQKDDFQGYVSVWHDACEETRELALAYDKIRCGLEGDEALVAFLSEQAKRYDPPNRKRTLEEILANIETNILADALDHRRKIYSNYPRQDITVLIIEAVLGWPGNRQRLMGPLDAMIARATAVDGVTGEKGLAGYSNYVIDGLARFLGYLNRLDASLVDELFERHPALRSTYAFHIDTLCLDRYYPRIGDTGYYAGADDRYVGLTLSRELSLAPSGFSFLWRLYRITGDVRYVQAMHRENGRSETGLPYDLLCDDPDSLQAEVRRVIQHEGASFRLGSVRKDQWHLA
;
A
#
# COMPACT_ATOMS: atom_id res chain seq x y z
N MET A 1 17.44 -31.78 0.70
CA MET A 1 16.45 -32.53 1.50
C MET A 1 15.11 -32.48 0.78
N SER A 2 14.66 -33.62 0.25
CA SER A 2 13.41 -33.72 -0.53
C SER A 2 12.21 -33.53 0.40
N ARG A 3 11.38 -32.50 0.13
CA ARG A 3 10.14 -32.20 0.85
C ARG A 3 9.05 -33.20 0.41
N ARG A 4 8.28 -33.75 1.36
CA ARG A 4 7.24 -34.77 1.08
C ARG A 4 5.99 -34.14 0.45
N PRO A 5 5.20 -34.89 -0.35
CA PRO A 5 4.15 -34.33 -1.22
C PRO A 5 2.81 -33.99 -0.55
N HIS A 6 2.69 -34.00 0.78
CA HIS A 6 1.40 -33.80 1.48
C HIS A 6 1.50 -32.96 2.76
N ASP A 7 2.43 -32.01 2.81
CA ASP A 7 2.46 -31.07 3.91
C ASP A 7 1.39 -29.99 3.68
N LYS A 8 0.34 -29.97 4.51
CA LYS A 8 -0.68 -28.91 4.54
C LYS A 8 -0.09 -27.51 4.80
N SER A 9 1.22 -27.40 5.05
CA SER A 9 1.94 -26.16 5.36
C SER A 9 2.13 -25.18 4.20
N LEU A 10 1.98 -25.60 2.94
CA LEU A 10 2.22 -24.69 1.80
C LEU A 10 1.14 -23.60 1.65
N ILE A 11 -0.07 -23.81 2.17
CA ILE A 11 -1.24 -22.98 1.86
C ILE A 11 -1.68 -22.10 3.05
N THR A 12 -1.05 -22.19 4.22
CA THR A 12 -1.46 -21.46 5.42
C THR A 12 -1.00 -19.99 5.45
N SER A 13 -1.95 -19.06 5.46
CA SER A 13 -1.69 -17.62 5.70
C SER A 13 -1.18 -17.34 7.12
N ALA A 14 -0.30 -16.34 7.25
CA ALA A 14 0.29 -15.90 8.51
C ALA A 14 -0.61 -14.87 9.23
N PHE A 15 -0.82 -13.69 8.62
CA PHE A 15 -1.58 -12.58 9.23
C PHE A 15 -3.08 -12.72 9.05
N PHE A 16 -3.51 -13.38 7.98
CA PHE A 16 -4.90 -13.70 7.66
C PHE A 16 -5.16 -15.21 7.77
N ASN A 17 -4.69 -15.82 8.86
CA ASN A 17 -4.98 -17.23 9.18
C ASN A 17 -6.48 -17.49 9.39
N ASP A 18 -6.87 -18.76 9.45
CA ASP A 18 -8.27 -19.20 9.54
C ASP A 18 -9.04 -18.58 10.71
N SER A 19 -8.39 -18.39 11.87
CA SER A 19 -9.01 -17.76 13.04
C SER A 19 -9.36 -16.30 12.77
N VAL A 20 -8.42 -15.54 12.21
CA VAL A 20 -8.60 -14.13 11.83
C VAL A 20 -9.69 -13.99 10.77
N VAL A 21 -9.62 -14.78 9.71
CA VAL A 21 -10.57 -14.73 8.59
C VAL A 21 -11.99 -15.14 9.04
N SER A 22 -12.11 -16.18 9.86
CA SER A 22 -13.40 -16.64 10.40
C SER A 22 -14.09 -15.54 11.22
N ARG A 23 -13.34 -14.82 12.06
CA ARG A 23 -13.87 -13.69 12.84
C ARG A 23 -14.31 -12.53 11.96
N ILE A 24 -13.51 -12.17 10.95
CA ILE A 24 -13.87 -11.13 9.98
C ILE A 24 -15.19 -11.50 9.26
N ARG A 25 -15.32 -12.74 8.78
CA ARG A 25 -16.52 -13.20 8.07
C ARG A 25 -17.74 -13.26 8.99
N THR A 26 -17.56 -13.75 10.21
CA THR A 26 -18.60 -13.75 11.24
C THR A 26 -19.10 -12.32 11.50
N SER A 27 -18.19 -11.36 11.65
CA SER A 27 -18.56 -9.95 11.81
C SER A 27 -19.28 -9.40 10.58
N ALA A 28 -18.79 -9.72 9.38
CA ALA A 28 -19.36 -9.33 8.10
C ALA A 28 -20.80 -9.81 7.90
N GLU A 29 -21.17 -10.94 8.49
CA GLU A 29 -22.52 -11.49 8.43
C GLU A 29 -23.43 -10.97 9.54
N ARG A 30 -22.91 -10.90 10.78
CA ARG A 30 -23.73 -10.72 11.99
C ARG A 30 -23.96 -9.27 12.36
N THR A 31 -23.08 -8.35 11.98
CA THR A 31 -23.17 -6.94 12.36
C THR A 31 -23.59 -6.04 11.20
N ASP A 32 -24.29 -4.93 11.48
CA ASP A 32 -24.66 -3.96 10.44
C ASP A 32 -23.43 -3.33 9.77
N TRP A 33 -22.42 -3.00 10.56
CA TRP A 33 -21.20 -2.39 10.07
C TRP A 33 -20.33 -3.38 9.29
N GLY A 34 -20.29 -4.64 9.70
CA GLY A 34 -19.67 -5.72 8.94
C GLY A 34 -20.36 -5.96 7.59
N ARG A 35 -21.70 -5.95 7.54
CA ARG A 35 -22.44 -6.04 6.27
C ARG A 35 -22.15 -4.87 5.33
N ARG A 36 -22.02 -3.65 5.88
CA ARG A 36 -21.60 -2.48 5.10
C ARG A 36 -20.18 -2.61 4.57
N ALA A 37 -19.23 -3.06 5.39
CA ALA A 37 -17.86 -3.30 4.95
C ALA A 37 -17.79 -4.37 3.85
N ARG A 38 -18.55 -5.46 3.99
CA ARG A 38 -18.67 -6.52 2.96
C ARG A 38 -19.17 -5.93 1.64
N ARG A 39 -20.23 -5.13 1.67
CA ARG A 39 -20.77 -4.47 0.48
C ARG A 39 -19.76 -3.55 -0.17
N GLN A 40 -19.11 -2.68 0.61
CA GLN A 40 -18.09 -1.76 0.13
C GLN A 40 -16.91 -2.48 -0.54
N MET A 41 -16.43 -3.57 0.04
CA MET A 41 -15.31 -4.34 -0.53
C MET A 41 -15.71 -5.09 -1.81
N ILE A 42 -16.93 -5.63 -1.89
CA ILE A 42 -17.47 -6.23 -3.12
C ILE A 42 -17.59 -5.18 -4.22
N ASP A 43 -18.21 -4.04 -3.91
CA ASP A 43 -18.43 -2.97 -4.89
C ASP A 43 -17.09 -2.39 -5.37
N ALA A 44 -16.11 -2.26 -4.47
CA ALA A 44 -14.75 -1.83 -4.81
C ALA A 44 -13.98 -2.84 -5.67
N ALA A 45 -14.28 -4.15 -5.57
CA ALA A 45 -13.66 -5.18 -6.41
C ALA A 45 -14.39 -5.38 -7.75
N ALA A 46 -15.62 -4.87 -7.89
CA ALA A 46 -16.48 -5.11 -9.04
C ALA A 46 -15.81 -4.82 -10.41
N PRO A 47 -15.06 -3.72 -10.61
CA PRO A 47 -14.42 -3.43 -11.90
C PRO A 47 -13.48 -4.53 -12.38
N TRP A 48 -12.76 -5.19 -11.46
CA TRP A 48 -11.85 -6.29 -11.79
C TRP A 48 -12.59 -7.62 -11.94
N THR A 49 -13.63 -7.87 -11.15
CA THR A 49 -14.41 -9.12 -11.31
C THR A 49 -15.13 -9.22 -12.65
N ALA A 50 -15.36 -8.08 -13.32
CA ALA A 50 -15.92 -8.04 -14.67
C ALA A 50 -14.88 -8.38 -15.76
N MET A 51 -13.59 -8.41 -15.44
CA MET A 51 -12.52 -8.75 -16.38
C MET A 51 -12.32 -10.26 -16.48
N SER A 52 -11.95 -10.75 -17.66
CA SER A 52 -11.43 -12.11 -17.82
C SER A 52 -10.01 -12.23 -17.28
N ASP A 53 -9.55 -13.47 -17.03
CA ASP A 53 -8.18 -13.71 -16.57
C ASP A 53 -7.15 -13.17 -17.57
N ALA A 54 -7.41 -13.29 -18.87
CA ALA A 54 -6.55 -12.69 -19.90
C ALA A 54 -6.47 -11.18 -19.78
N ALA A 55 -7.61 -10.50 -19.56
CA ALA A 55 -7.62 -9.04 -19.39
C ALA A 55 -6.90 -8.60 -18.12
N LEU A 56 -7.05 -9.34 -17.00
CA LEU A 56 -6.31 -9.08 -15.76
C LEU A 56 -4.81 -9.29 -15.96
N TRP A 57 -4.43 -10.41 -16.58
CA TRP A 57 -3.04 -10.74 -16.86
C TRP A 57 -2.38 -9.68 -17.77
N ASP A 58 -3.10 -9.19 -18.79
CA ASP A 58 -2.61 -8.15 -19.71
C ASP A 58 -2.43 -6.77 -19.06
N LEU A 59 -2.91 -6.54 -17.82
CA LEU A 59 -2.72 -5.25 -17.12
C LEU A 59 -1.26 -4.99 -16.74
N MET A 60 -0.45 -6.01 -16.48
CA MET A 60 0.93 -5.77 -16.07
C MET A 60 1.83 -5.49 -17.28
N PHE A 61 2.61 -4.42 -17.19
CA PHE A 61 3.58 -4.03 -18.21
C PHE A 61 5.01 -4.46 -17.86
N GLY A 62 5.89 -4.50 -18.86
CA GLY A 62 7.31 -4.83 -18.70
C GLY A 62 8.20 -3.62 -18.36
N PRO A 63 9.45 -3.84 -17.91
CA PRO A 63 10.32 -2.79 -17.37
C PRO A 63 11.03 -1.91 -18.42
N THR A 64 10.73 -2.09 -19.70
CA THR A 64 11.43 -1.44 -20.83
C THR A 64 10.94 -0.03 -21.14
N LEU A 65 9.70 0.30 -20.78
CA LEU A 65 9.20 1.67 -20.91
C LEU A 65 9.75 2.56 -19.80
N PRO A 66 10.28 3.75 -20.13
CA PRO A 66 10.71 4.69 -19.11
C PRO A 66 9.48 5.19 -18.34
N ARG A 67 9.63 5.28 -17.03
CA ARG A 67 8.59 5.80 -16.13
C ARG A 67 8.98 7.20 -15.66
N SER A 68 8.01 7.96 -15.18
CA SER A 68 8.28 9.26 -14.60
C SER A 68 7.34 9.58 -13.46
N TRP A 69 7.89 10.11 -12.37
CA TRP A 69 7.10 10.45 -11.19
C TRP A 69 6.13 11.62 -11.41
N MET A 70 6.41 12.47 -12.40
CA MET A 70 5.54 13.55 -12.86
C MET A 70 5.49 13.55 -14.40
N VAL A 71 4.42 14.09 -14.98
CA VAL A 71 4.41 14.38 -16.43
C VAL A 71 5.50 15.41 -16.75
N TRP A 72 5.54 16.47 -15.95
CA TRP A 72 6.58 17.49 -15.90
C TRP A 72 6.44 18.22 -14.54
N SER A 73 7.50 18.25 -13.73
CA SER A 73 7.41 18.68 -12.33
C SER A 73 7.02 20.15 -12.14
N ASP A 74 7.56 21.06 -12.95
CA ASP A 74 7.22 22.49 -12.97
C ASP A 74 6.55 22.89 -14.29
N GLY A 75 5.65 22.02 -14.76
CA GLY A 75 5.10 22.07 -16.11
C GLY A 75 3.77 22.80 -16.27
N PHE A 76 3.40 22.97 -17.53
CA PHE A 76 2.10 23.49 -17.97
C PHE A 76 1.47 22.56 -19.02
N CYS A 77 0.19 22.70 -19.33
CA CYS A 77 -0.46 21.93 -20.40
C CYS A 77 -0.08 22.45 -21.80
N PRO A 78 0.34 21.60 -22.75
CA PRO A 78 0.76 22.08 -24.08
C PRO A 78 -0.39 22.67 -24.90
N ALA A 79 -1.64 22.32 -24.60
CA ALA A 79 -2.82 22.88 -25.29
C ALA A 79 -3.22 24.26 -24.74
N CYS A 80 -3.47 24.37 -23.43
CA CYS A 80 -4.00 25.61 -22.85
C CYS A 80 -2.94 26.53 -22.22
N ARG A 81 -1.68 26.07 -22.14
CA ARG A 81 -0.53 26.79 -21.58
C ARG A 81 -0.69 27.22 -20.11
N ARG A 82 -1.69 26.70 -19.41
CA ARG A 82 -1.89 26.91 -17.98
C ARG A 82 -1.08 25.91 -17.17
N ASP A 83 -0.71 26.34 -15.98
CA ASP A 83 0.03 25.56 -14.98
C ASP A 83 -0.64 24.21 -14.70
N VAL A 84 0.17 23.15 -14.74
CA VAL A 84 -0.19 21.79 -14.33
C VAL A 84 1.08 21.17 -13.76
N ARG A 85 1.43 21.62 -12.56
CA ARG A 85 2.67 21.24 -11.89
C ARG A 85 2.51 19.90 -11.17
N MET A 86 3.64 19.24 -10.94
CA MET A 86 3.74 18.11 -10.01
C MET A 86 2.71 17.00 -10.29
N TYR A 87 1.72 16.87 -9.41
CA TYR A 87 0.73 15.80 -9.37
C TYR A 87 -0.63 16.23 -9.95
N ASP A 88 -0.73 17.42 -10.55
CA ASP A 88 -2.03 18.02 -10.94
C ASP A 88 -2.71 17.32 -12.11
N TRP A 89 -1.97 16.54 -12.90
CA TRP A 89 -2.53 15.74 -13.99
C TRP A 89 -3.50 14.68 -13.45
N ARG A 90 -4.72 14.67 -13.97
CA ARG A 90 -5.75 13.71 -13.54
C ARG A 90 -5.62 12.41 -14.30
N ILE A 91 -5.75 11.29 -13.60
CA ILE A 91 -5.64 9.95 -14.17
C ILE A 91 -6.81 9.11 -13.67
N ASP A 92 -7.57 8.57 -14.62
CA ASP A 92 -8.61 7.57 -14.39
C ASP A 92 -8.37 6.42 -15.37
N ALA A 93 -7.64 5.40 -14.92
CA ALA A 93 -7.16 4.33 -15.77
C ALA A 93 -8.28 3.39 -16.27
N PHE A 94 -9.42 3.35 -15.58
CA PHE A 94 -10.58 2.59 -16.02
C PHE A 94 -11.35 3.32 -17.11
N ALA A 95 -11.67 4.60 -16.88
CA ALA A 95 -12.45 5.38 -17.83
C ALA A 95 -11.61 5.81 -19.05
N ARG A 96 -10.30 6.00 -18.86
CA ARG A 96 -9.40 6.63 -19.84
C ARG A 96 -8.06 5.90 -19.90
N PRO A 97 -8.06 4.65 -20.40
CA PRO A 97 -6.84 3.86 -20.47
C PRO A 97 -5.78 4.56 -21.34
N TRP A 98 -4.55 4.57 -20.84
CA TRP A 98 -3.38 5.20 -21.46
C TRP A 98 -3.47 6.72 -21.64
N LYS A 99 -4.29 7.42 -20.84
CA LYS A 99 -4.44 8.87 -20.91
C LYS A 99 -4.28 9.55 -19.56
N VAL A 100 -3.73 10.76 -19.59
CA VAL A 100 -3.79 11.75 -18.52
C VAL A 100 -4.65 12.93 -18.99
N GLU A 101 -5.34 13.58 -18.06
CA GLU A 101 -6.20 14.73 -18.33
C GLU A 101 -5.63 16.00 -17.70
N CYS A 102 -5.62 17.09 -18.47
CA CYS A 102 -5.34 18.41 -17.96
C CYS A 102 -6.51 18.91 -17.09
N PRO A 103 -6.30 19.27 -15.81
CA PRO A 103 -7.38 19.72 -14.93
C PRO A 103 -7.94 21.10 -15.33
N GLN A 104 -7.23 21.85 -16.18
CA GLN A 104 -7.56 23.22 -16.56
C GLN A 104 -8.46 23.31 -17.80
N CYS A 105 -8.24 22.44 -18.79
CA CYS A 105 -8.96 22.48 -20.07
C CYS A 105 -9.62 21.14 -20.45
N GLY A 106 -9.43 20.07 -19.67
CA GLY A 106 -10.03 18.75 -19.94
C GLY A 106 -9.36 17.96 -21.08
N GLU A 107 -8.31 18.51 -21.69
CA GLU A 107 -7.60 17.85 -22.78
C GLU A 107 -6.92 16.55 -22.33
N LEU A 108 -6.98 15.53 -23.21
CA LEU A 108 -6.38 14.23 -22.98
C LEU A 108 -5.06 14.09 -23.71
N PHE A 109 -4.07 13.55 -23.00
CA PHE A 109 -2.76 13.25 -23.53
C PHE A 109 -2.32 11.83 -23.16
N PRO A 110 -1.49 11.16 -23.99
CA PRO A 110 -1.02 11.66 -25.27
C PRO A 110 -2.13 11.64 -26.34
N LYS A 111 -1.91 12.27 -27.49
CA LYS A 111 -2.91 12.42 -28.56
C LYS A 111 -3.00 11.21 -29.49
N ASN A 112 -2.01 10.33 -29.49
CA ASN A 112 -2.04 9.03 -30.18
C ASN A 112 -2.77 7.94 -29.38
N ASP A 113 -3.18 6.86 -30.04
CA ASP A 113 -3.60 5.62 -29.37
C ASP A 113 -2.37 4.85 -28.88
N PHE A 114 -1.90 5.23 -27.69
CA PHE A 114 -0.72 4.60 -27.10
C PHE A 114 -0.96 3.12 -26.77
N GLY A 115 -2.18 2.71 -26.40
CA GLY A 115 -2.49 1.31 -26.10
C GLY A 115 -2.33 0.40 -27.32
N ARG A 116 -2.74 0.86 -28.52
CA ARG A 116 -2.48 0.14 -29.77
C ARG A 116 -1.00 0.14 -30.14
N TYR A 117 -0.31 1.27 -29.99
CA TYR A 117 1.13 1.37 -30.21
C TYR A 117 1.90 0.41 -29.28
N TYR A 118 1.58 0.37 -28.00
CA TYR A 118 2.14 -0.55 -27.01
C TYR A 118 1.98 -2.01 -27.46
N ARG A 119 0.76 -2.44 -27.80
CA ARG A 119 0.51 -3.82 -28.25
C ARG A 119 1.31 -4.21 -29.49
N SER A 120 1.52 -3.28 -30.42
CA SER A 120 2.32 -3.54 -31.62
C SER A 120 3.80 -3.81 -31.32
N GLY A 121 4.31 -3.28 -30.21
CA GLY A 121 5.70 -3.44 -29.79
C GLY A 121 5.98 -4.64 -28.87
N LEU A 122 4.98 -5.43 -28.49
CA LEU A 122 5.18 -6.57 -27.60
C LEU A 122 6.01 -7.67 -28.27
N ASP A 123 7.00 -8.17 -27.53
CA ASP A 123 7.80 -9.31 -27.95
C ASP A 123 7.18 -10.67 -27.59
N ARG A 124 7.92 -11.75 -27.88
CA ARG A 124 7.46 -13.11 -27.59
C ARG A 124 7.27 -13.39 -26.09
N HIS A 125 7.87 -12.57 -25.23
CA HIS A 125 7.75 -12.65 -23.77
C HIS A 125 6.67 -11.71 -23.22
N GLY A 126 5.98 -10.97 -24.10
CA GLY A 126 5.00 -9.96 -23.72
C GLY A 126 5.65 -8.73 -23.10
N VAL A 127 6.90 -8.43 -23.46
CA VAL A 127 7.62 -7.22 -23.05
C VAL A 127 7.71 -6.26 -24.22
N PHE A 128 7.41 -4.98 -23.98
CA PHE A 128 7.45 -3.96 -25.02
C PHE A 128 8.87 -3.70 -25.52
N GLN A 129 9.04 -3.60 -26.84
CA GLN A 129 10.31 -3.25 -27.49
C GLN A 129 10.08 -2.09 -28.47
N PHE A 130 10.81 -0.99 -28.30
CA PHE A 130 10.69 0.20 -29.15
C PHE A 130 10.92 -0.11 -30.63
N ASP A 131 11.91 -0.96 -30.95
CA ASP A 131 12.28 -1.29 -32.33
C ASP A 131 11.23 -2.17 -33.04
N ARG A 132 10.30 -2.76 -32.30
CA ARG A 132 9.19 -3.56 -32.84
C ARG A 132 7.91 -2.76 -33.02
N ALA A 133 7.75 -1.66 -32.29
CA ALA A 133 6.50 -0.93 -32.24
C ALA A 133 6.22 -0.23 -33.58
N ASP A 134 4.97 -0.30 -34.04
CA ASP A 134 4.55 0.28 -35.31
C ASP A 134 4.52 1.81 -35.20
N ARG A 135 5.55 2.45 -35.74
CA ARG A 135 5.71 3.91 -35.74
C ARG A 135 4.64 4.63 -36.55
N ASN A 136 3.89 3.94 -37.41
CA ASN A 136 2.76 4.53 -38.14
C ASN A 136 1.57 4.82 -37.22
N LEU A 137 1.57 4.34 -35.97
CA LEU A 137 0.58 4.66 -34.95
C LEU A 137 0.91 5.93 -34.15
N LEU A 138 2.06 6.57 -34.42
CA LEU A 138 2.51 7.77 -33.72
C LEU A 138 2.00 9.04 -34.40
N PHE A 139 0.69 9.26 -34.34
CA PHE A 139 0.07 10.49 -34.83
C PHE A 139 -1.07 10.92 -33.91
N ASN A 140 -1.40 12.21 -33.94
CA ASN A 140 -2.54 12.75 -33.23
C ASN A 140 -3.82 12.22 -33.87
N GLY A 141 -4.61 11.42 -33.13
CA GLY A 141 -5.82 10.79 -33.66
C GLY A 141 -6.90 11.79 -34.09
N GLU A 142 -6.86 13.03 -33.58
CA GLU A 142 -7.75 14.12 -33.97
C GLU A 142 -7.31 14.80 -35.28
N HIS A 143 -6.04 14.60 -35.68
CA HIS A 143 -5.40 15.20 -36.87
C HIS A 143 -4.61 14.13 -37.65
N PRO A 144 -5.29 13.16 -38.29
CA PRO A 144 -4.63 12.00 -38.90
C PRO A 144 -3.90 12.31 -40.22
N ASP A 145 -4.20 13.41 -40.89
CA ASP A 145 -3.54 13.82 -42.13
C ASP A 145 -2.07 14.20 -41.86
N PRO A 146 -1.07 13.54 -42.51
CA PRO A 146 0.34 13.88 -42.34
C PRO A 146 0.72 15.32 -42.71
N SER A 147 -0.13 16.02 -43.47
CA SER A 147 0.05 17.43 -43.83
C SER A 147 -0.53 18.41 -42.82
N ASP A 148 -1.33 17.95 -41.85
CA ASP A 148 -1.88 18.79 -40.80
C ASP A 148 -0.75 19.22 -39.83
N PRO A 149 -0.59 20.51 -39.51
CA PRO A 149 0.44 20.97 -38.57
C PRO A 149 0.31 20.35 -37.16
N LEU A 150 -0.88 19.91 -36.77
CA LEU A 150 -1.15 19.27 -35.47
C LEU A 150 -1.00 17.74 -35.51
N HIS A 151 -0.60 17.16 -36.64
CA HIS A 151 -0.42 15.71 -36.80
C HIS A 151 0.52 15.08 -35.75
N ARG A 152 1.51 15.84 -35.27
CA ARG A 152 2.50 15.40 -34.27
C ARG A 152 2.30 16.04 -32.89
N PHE A 153 1.32 16.92 -32.75
CA PHE A 153 1.03 17.60 -31.49
C PHE A 153 0.57 16.60 -30.42
N GLY A 154 1.17 16.67 -29.23
CA GLY A 154 0.81 15.83 -28.09
C GLY A 154 1.07 14.33 -28.26
N VAL A 155 1.79 13.90 -29.31
CA VAL A 155 2.11 12.49 -29.57
C VAL A 155 3.24 12.03 -28.66
N ASP A 156 3.02 10.96 -27.89
CA ASP A 156 3.99 10.34 -26.99
C ASP A 156 4.24 8.90 -27.43
N ASP A 157 5.50 8.55 -27.65
CA ASP A 157 5.93 7.21 -28.03
C ASP A 157 6.38 6.36 -26.84
N GLY A 158 6.14 6.84 -25.62
CA GLY A 158 6.56 6.25 -24.36
C GLY A 158 7.74 7.00 -23.73
N ARG A 159 8.45 7.85 -24.48
CA ARG A 159 9.58 8.66 -23.99
C ARG A 159 9.20 10.12 -23.71
N GLY A 160 7.94 10.48 -23.89
CA GLY A 160 7.39 11.81 -23.73
C GLY A 160 7.20 12.55 -25.05
N TYR A 161 6.23 13.46 -25.07
CA TYR A 161 6.04 14.45 -26.11
C TYR A 161 7.02 15.61 -25.91
N THR A 162 7.59 16.15 -27.00
CA THR A 162 8.55 17.27 -26.93
C THR A 162 8.12 18.44 -27.80
N GLU A 163 8.26 19.66 -27.27
CA GLU A 163 8.09 20.91 -27.99
C GLU A 163 9.17 21.90 -27.53
N GLY A 164 10.12 22.23 -28.42
CA GLY A 164 11.31 22.98 -28.04
C GLY A 164 12.15 22.22 -27.01
N GLU A 165 12.48 22.88 -25.91
CA GLU A 165 13.23 22.30 -24.78
C GLU A 165 12.32 21.53 -23.80
N ASN A 166 11.00 21.66 -23.93
CA ASN A 166 10.04 21.08 -23.01
C ASN A 166 9.73 19.63 -23.35
N ARG A 167 9.55 18.79 -22.33
CA ARG A 167 9.17 17.38 -22.48
C ARG A 167 8.07 16.99 -21.48
N TRP A 168 6.96 16.48 -22.00
CA TRP A 168 5.84 15.95 -21.24
C TRP A 168 5.82 14.43 -21.27
N ARG A 169 6.02 13.78 -20.13
CA ARG A 169 6.09 12.32 -19.99
C ARG A 169 4.72 11.74 -19.63
N PHE A 170 3.74 11.95 -20.50
CA PHE A 170 2.34 11.55 -20.26
C PHE A 170 2.23 10.05 -19.98
N VAL A 171 2.85 9.24 -20.84
CA VAL A 171 2.86 7.78 -20.67
C VAL A 171 3.67 7.39 -19.44
N GLY A 172 4.83 8.01 -19.23
CA GLY A 172 5.71 7.70 -18.11
C GLY A 172 5.03 7.87 -16.74
N ALA A 173 4.24 8.94 -16.56
CA ALA A 173 3.43 9.15 -15.36
C ALA A 173 2.22 8.20 -15.30
N TYR A 174 1.53 7.99 -16.43
CA TYR A 174 0.40 7.07 -16.50
C TYR A 174 0.78 5.64 -16.09
N LEU A 175 1.97 5.15 -16.46
CA LEU A 175 2.45 3.82 -16.06
C LEU A 175 2.52 3.65 -14.54
N ILE A 176 2.91 4.68 -13.79
CA ILE A 176 2.99 4.62 -12.33
C ILE A 176 1.58 4.76 -11.71
N TYR A 177 0.87 5.84 -12.02
CA TYR A 177 -0.37 6.15 -11.28
C TYR A 177 -1.58 5.43 -11.84
N GLY A 178 -1.68 5.30 -13.16
CA GLY A 178 -2.80 4.62 -13.82
C GLY A 178 -2.58 3.12 -13.89
N GLN A 179 -1.55 2.69 -14.61
CA GLN A 179 -1.34 1.26 -14.86
C GLN A 179 -0.97 0.50 -13.59
N TRP A 180 0.05 0.95 -12.85
CA TRP A 180 0.51 0.27 -11.65
C TRP A 180 -0.40 0.49 -10.45
N LYS A 181 -0.52 1.74 -9.96
CA LYS A 181 -1.23 2.02 -8.70
C LYS A 181 -2.73 1.78 -8.78
N GLN A 182 -3.40 2.28 -9.83
CA GLN A 182 -4.84 2.09 -9.97
C GLN A 182 -5.19 0.67 -10.45
N LEU A 183 -4.70 0.22 -11.60
CA LEU A 183 -5.17 -1.04 -12.20
C LEU A 183 -4.56 -2.30 -11.58
N VAL A 184 -3.23 -2.39 -11.49
CA VAL A 184 -2.55 -3.62 -11.03
C VAL A 184 -2.59 -3.76 -9.51
N LEU A 185 -1.94 -2.86 -8.78
CA LEU A 185 -1.86 -2.91 -7.32
C LEU A 185 -3.24 -2.70 -6.68
N GLY A 186 -4.03 -1.77 -7.22
CA GLY A 186 -5.42 -1.58 -6.82
C GLY A 186 -6.24 -2.86 -6.97
N GLY A 187 -6.12 -3.55 -8.10
CA GLY A 187 -6.80 -4.83 -8.33
C GLY A 187 -6.42 -5.91 -7.34
N ILE A 188 -5.12 -6.12 -7.14
CA ILE A 188 -4.58 -7.08 -6.16
C ILE A 188 -5.15 -6.81 -4.76
N ARG A 189 -5.18 -5.54 -4.34
CA ARG A 189 -5.72 -5.15 -3.02
C ARG A 189 -7.22 -5.36 -2.91
N ARG A 190 -8.00 -4.87 -3.87
CA ARG A 190 -9.47 -4.94 -3.80
C ARG A 190 -9.97 -6.39 -3.90
N LEU A 191 -9.38 -7.18 -4.79
CA LEU A 191 -9.72 -8.60 -4.93
C LEU A 191 -9.31 -9.40 -3.68
N SER A 192 -8.09 -9.21 -3.16
CA SER A 192 -7.67 -9.90 -1.93
C SER A 192 -8.52 -9.52 -0.71
N ASP A 193 -8.93 -8.26 -0.58
CA ASP A 193 -9.85 -7.81 0.47
C ASP A 193 -11.23 -8.47 0.33
N ALA A 194 -11.78 -8.48 -0.89
CA ALA A 194 -13.06 -9.11 -1.18
C ALA A 194 -13.03 -10.62 -0.88
N TYR A 195 -11.93 -11.32 -1.18
CA TYR A 195 -11.77 -12.73 -0.81
C TYR A 195 -11.85 -12.95 0.70
N VAL A 196 -11.13 -12.17 1.50
CA VAL A 196 -11.10 -12.33 2.96
C VAL A 196 -12.50 -12.16 3.53
N ILE A 197 -13.21 -11.09 3.15
CA ILE A 197 -14.51 -10.76 3.75
C ILE A 197 -15.67 -11.62 3.23
N THR A 198 -15.57 -12.17 2.02
CA THR A 198 -16.67 -12.97 1.42
C THR A 198 -16.45 -14.48 1.45
N GLY A 199 -15.20 -14.92 1.36
CA GLY A 199 -14.85 -16.32 1.11
C GLY A 199 -15.07 -16.82 -0.31
N GLU A 200 -15.50 -15.96 -1.25
CA GLU A 200 -15.71 -16.36 -2.64
C GLU A 200 -14.36 -16.54 -3.34
N ARG A 201 -14.05 -17.78 -3.74
CA ARG A 201 -12.77 -18.18 -4.33
C ARG A 201 -12.40 -17.43 -5.61
N ARG A 202 -13.41 -16.94 -6.36
CA ARG A 202 -13.20 -16.13 -7.57
C ARG A 202 -12.31 -14.91 -7.33
N TYR A 203 -12.42 -14.27 -6.16
CA TYR A 203 -11.59 -13.10 -5.85
C TYR A 203 -10.13 -13.50 -5.60
N ALA A 204 -9.89 -14.63 -4.92
CA ALA A 204 -8.55 -15.18 -4.73
C ALA A 204 -7.92 -15.57 -6.07
N HIS A 205 -8.68 -16.26 -6.93
CA HIS A 205 -8.27 -16.63 -8.29
C HIS A 205 -7.78 -15.41 -9.09
N GLN A 206 -8.62 -14.37 -9.20
CA GLN A 206 -8.31 -13.18 -9.98
C GLN A 206 -7.15 -12.36 -9.38
N ALA A 207 -7.05 -12.31 -8.04
CA ALA A 207 -5.90 -11.70 -7.38
C ALA A 207 -4.60 -12.47 -7.68
N ALA A 208 -4.66 -13.80 -7.73
CA ALA A 208 -3.52 -14.64 -8.07
C ALA A 208 -3.07 -14.47 -9.53
N VAL A 209 -4.00 -14.29 -10.48
CA VAL A 209 -3.67 -13.95 -11.87
C VAL A 209 -2.81 -12.68 -11.95
N LEU A 210 -3.19 -11.63 -11.22
CA LEU A 210 -2.42 -10.39 -11.16
C LEU A 210 -1.08 -10.58 -10.46
N LEU A 211 -1.07 -11.19 -9.27
CA LEU A 211 0.16 -11.40 -8.49
C LEU A 211 1.20 -12.25 -9.25
N ASP A 212 0.76 -13.33 -9.90
CA ASP A 212 1.65 -14.19 -10.69
C ASP A 212 2.24 -13.42 -11.89
N ARG A 213 1.44 -12.60 -12.56
CA ARG A 213 1.97 -11.77 -13.65
C ARG A 213 2.90 -10.66 -13.16
N VAL A 214 2.61 -10.06 -11.99
CA VAL A 214 3.57 -9.16 -11.33
C VAL A 214 4.88 -9.91 -11.08
N ALA A 215 4.83 -11.13 -10.54
CA ALA A 215 6.01 -11.93 -10.25
C ALA A 215 6.87 -12.21 -11.51
N ASP A 216 6.27 -12.37 -12.69
CA ASP A 216 7.04 -12.53 -13.95
C ASP A 216 7.89 -11.30 -14.31
N MET A 217 7.48 -10.10 -13.87
CA MET A 217 8.07 -8.83 -14.31
C MET A 217 8.82 -8.07 -13.20
N TYR A 218 8.43 -8.28 -11.94
CA TYR A 218 8.87 -7.50 -10.78
C TYR A 218 10.40 -7.42 -10.64
N PRO A 219 11.16 -8.54 -10.75
CA PRO A 219 12.62 -8.50 -10.60
C PRO A 219 13.31 -7.59 -11.62
N GLY A 220 12.73 -7.47 -12.82
CA GLY A 220 13.25 -6.65 -13.92
C GLY A 220 13.07 -5.14 -13.71
N PHE A 221 12.23 -4.72 -12.78
CA PHE A 221 12.07 -3.30 -12.45
C PHE A 221 13.19 -2.79 -11.55
N ASN A 222 13.75 -1.65 -11.93
CA ASN A 222 14.70 -0.86 -11.17
C ASN A 222 14.47 0.63 -11.47
N PHE A 223 13.75 1.31 -10.58
CA PHE A 223 13.36 2.71 -10.76
C PHE A 223 14.55 3.64 -11.04
N ALA A 224 15.67 3.43 -10.33
CA ALA A 224 16.83 4.30 -10.38
C ALA A 224 17.46 4.46 -11.78
N VAL A 225 17.27 3.48 -12.67
CA VAL A 225 17.85 3.47 -14.03
C VAL A 225 16.80 3.44 -15.14
N GLN A 226 15.52 3.26 -14.78
CA GLN A 226 14.41 3.15 -15.73
C GLN A 226 13.38 4.26 -15.56
N ALA A 227 13.57 5.18 -14.61
CA ALA A 227 12.61 6.24 -14.33
C ALA A 227 13.29 7.55 -13.90
N GLU A 228 12.49 8.61 -13.87
CA GLU A 228 12.91 9.97 -13.50
C GLU A 228 12.01 10.58 -12.42
N VAL A 229 12.60 11.41 -11.56
CA VAL A 229 11.92 12.29 -10.60
C VAL A 229 12.47 13.71 -10.79
N TYR A 230 11.61 14.71 -10.88
CA TYR A 230 12.02 16.10 -11.16
C TYR A 230 12.92 16.21 -12.39
N GLU A 231 12.56 15.50 -13.48
CA GLU A 231 13.32 15.46 -14.74
C GLU A 231 14.77 14.97 -14.58
N THR A 232 15.09 14.33 -13.46
CA THR A 232 16.41 13.77 -13.17
C THR A 232 16.32 12.29 -12.86
N GLN A 233 17.37 11.57 -13.24
CA GLN A 233 17.59 10.19 -12.84
C GLN A 233 18.79 10.16 -11.88
N LYS A 234 18.64 9.49 -10.74
CA LYS A 234 19.67 9.40 -9.71
C LYS A 234 19.67 8.01 -9.09
N ASP A 235 20.85 7.54 -8.70
CA ASP A 235 20.99 6.25 -8.01
C ASP A 235 20.20 6.21 -6.70
N ASP A 236 20.02 7.34 -6.00
CA ASP A 236 19.24 7.39 -4.77
C ASP A 236 17.73 7.26 -4.98
N PHE A 237 17.24 7.39 -6.22
CA PHE A 237 15.83 7.11 -6.58
C PHE A 237 15.62 5.61 -6.78
N GLN A 238 16.01 4.82 -5.78
CA GLN A 238 15.76 3.38 -5.76
C GLN A 238 14.26 3.07 -5.87
N GLY A 239 13.90 1.83 -6.22
CA GLY A 239 12.51 1.43 -6.32
C GLY A 239 12.29 0.27 -7.30
N TYR A 240 11.11 -0.33 -7.24
CA TYR A 240 10.61 -1.24 -8.28
C TYR A 240 9.87 -0.45 -9.36
N VAL A 241 8.54 -0.53 -9.37
CA VAL A 241 7.66 0.12 -10.35
C VAL A 241 7.55 1.62 -10.06
N SER A 242 7.45 1.97 -8.78
CA SER A 242 7.48 3.34 -8.26
C SER A 242 8.81 3.63 -7.56
N VAL A 243 8.95 4.85 -7.04
CA VAL A 243 10.14 5.35 -6.34
C VAL A 243 10.16 4.90 -4.86
N TRP A 244 11.34 4.89 -4.25
CA TRP A 244 11.72 4.24 -2.98
C TRP A 244 10.65 4.26 -1.87
N HIS A 245 10.11 5.44 -1.56
CA HIS A 245 9.12 5.60 -0.49
C HIS A 245 7.84 4.82 -0.74
N ASP A 246 7.31 4.87 -1.97
CA ASP A 246 6.11 4.12 -2.36
C ASP A 246 6.42 2.66 -2.68
N ALA A 247 7.55 2.36 -3.34
CA ALA A 247 7.90 0.99 -3.69
C ALA A 247 8.00 0.06 -2.47
N CYS A 248 8.46 0.59 -1.33
CA CYS A 248 8.49 -0.11 -0.06
C CYS A 248 7.07 -0.49 0.42
N GLU A 249 6.15 0.48 0.35
CA GLU A 249 4.76 0.36 0.78
C GLU A 249 3.99 -0.60 -0.13
N GLU A 250 4.14 -0.43 -1.45
CA GLU A 250 3.53 -1.28 -2.48
C GLU A 250 4.01 -2.73 -2.36
N THR A 251 5.31 -2.96 -2.10
CA THR A 251 5.84 -4.33 -1.89
C THR A 251 5.24 -4.98 -0.65
N ARG A 252 5.05 -4.22 0.43
CA ARG A 252 4.36 -4.71 1.64
C ARG A 252 2.90 -5.04 1.35
N GLU A 253 2.21 -4.24 0.54
CA GLU A 253 0.83 -4.50 0.12
C GLU A 253 0.73 -5.78 -0.73
N LEU A 254 1.68 -6.04 -1.64
CA LEU A 254 1.76 -7.29 -2.39
C LEU A 254 1.94 -8.50 -1.45
N ALA A 255 2.83 -8.40 -0.45
CA ALA A 255 3.05 -9.47 0.52
C ALA A 255 1.81 -9.78 1.36
N LEU A 256 1.11 -8.75 1.84
CA LEU A 256 -0.15 -8.93 2.57
C LEU A 256 -1.27 -9.44 1.67
N ALA A 257 -1.33 -9.03 0.40
CA ALA A 257 -2.32 -9.54 -0.54
C ALA A 257 -2.10 -11.02 -0.87
N TYR A 258 -0.84 -11.43 -1.05
CA TYR A 258 -0.47 -12.83 -1.17
C TYR A 258 -0.90 -13.61 0.07
N ASP A 259 -0.54 -13.13 1.27
CA ASP A 259 -0.94 -13.74 2.54
C ASP A 259 -2.46 -13.93 2.63
N LYS A 260 -3.26 -12.94 2.22
CA LYS A 260 -4.73 -13.03 2.25
C LYS A 260 -5.31 -14.14 1.40
N ILE A 261 -4.76 -14.43 0.22
CA ILE A 261 -5.43 -15.26 -0.79
C ILE A 261 -5.01 -16.72 -0.80
N ARG A 262 -3.86 -17.08 -0.22
CA ARG A 262 -3.27 -18.43 -0.30
C ARG A 262 -4.28 -19.55 -0.06
N CYS A 263 -4.99 -19.54 1.07
CA CYS A 263 -6.00 -20.55 1.39
C CYS A 263 -7.11 -20.65 0.34
N GLY A 264 -7.43 -19.57 -0.37
CA GLY A 264 -8.48 -19.54 -1.39
C GLY A 264 -8.11 -20.25 -2.69
N LEU A 265 -6.83 -20.57 -2.90
CA LEU A 265 -6.31 -21.15 -4.13
C LEU A 265 -6.28 -22.69 -4.12
N GLU A 266 -6.52 -23.35 -2.98
CA GLU A 266 -6.44 -24.80 -2.84
C GLU A 266 -7.39 -25.55 -3.79
N GLY A 267 -6.85 -26.25 -4.79
CA GLY A 267 -7.67 -26.95 -5.80
C GLY A 267 -8.24 -26.05 -6.90
N ASP A 268 -7.66 -24.86 -7.13
CA ASP A 268 -8.01 -24.01 -8.26
C ASP A 268 -7.34 -24.50 -9.56
N GLU A 269 -7.91 -25.55 -10.16
CA GLU A 269 -7.41 -26.14 -11.40
C GLU A 269 -7.51 -25.18 -12.61
N ALA A 270 -8.49 -24.27 -12.59
CA ALA A 270 -8.68 -23.27 -13.64
C ALA A 270 -7.52 -22.26 -13.66
N LEU A 271 -7.07 -21.81 -12.49
CA LEU A 271 -5.92 -20.92 -12.37
C LEU A 271 -4.65 -21.59 -12.92
N VAL A 272 -4.40 -22.83 -12.52
CA VAL A 272 -3.24 -23.61 -12.98
C VAL A 272 -3.29 -23.77 -14.50
N ALA A 273 -4.44 -24.16 -15.06
CA ALA A 273 -4.60 -24.33 -16.50
C ALA A 273 -4.34 -23.02 -17.26
N PHE A 274 -4.92 -21.91 -16.80
CA PHE A 274 -4.73 -20.59 -17.41
C PHE A 274 -3.26 -20.15 -17.37
N LEU A 275 -2.63 -20.16 -16.20
CA LEU A 275 -1.25 -19.68 -16.02
C LEU A 275 -0.22 -20.59 -16.68
N SER A 276 -0.44 -21.91 -16.70
CA SER A 276 0.35 -22.85 -17.51
C SER A 276 0.32 -22.49 -19.00
N GLU A 277 -0.85 -22.12 -19.52
CA GLU A 277 -0.98 -21.75 -20.93
C GLU A 277 -0.30 -20.41 -21.23
N GLN A 278 -0.42 -19.43 -20.34
CA GLN A 278 0.36 -18.19 -20.44
C GLN A 278 1.87 -18.46 -20.40
N ALA A 279 2.33 -19.38 -19.55
CA ALA A 279 3.74 -19.76 -19.47
C ALA A 279 4.23 -20.45 -20.76
N LYS A 280 3.41 -21.26 -21.43
CA LYS A 280 3.77 -21.81 -22.76
C LYS A 280 3.87 -20.72 -23.81
N ARG A 281 2.95 -19.75 -23.79
CA ARG A 281 2.88 -18.68 -24.79
C ARG A 281 4.03 -17.68 -24.67
N TYR A 282 4.40 -17.31 -23.44
CA TYR A 282 5.35 -16.23 -23.17
C TYR A 282 6.71 -16.69 -22.64
N ASP A 283 6.87 -18.00 -22.41
CA ASP A 283 8.11 -18.67 -22.01
C ASP A 283 8.84 -18.01 -20.81
N PRO A 284 8.16 -17.73 -19.68
CA PRO A 284 8.86 -17.33 -18.47
C PRO A 284 9.64 -18.53 -17.89
N PRO A 285 10.62 -18.30 -17.00
CA PRO A 285 11.41 -19.37 -16.38
C PRO A 285 10.56 -20.42 -15.62
N ASN A 286 9.47 -19.99 -14.99
CA ASN A 286 8.55 -20.85 -14.26
C ASN A 286 7.44 -21.38 -15.19
N ARG A 287 7.21 -22.70 -15.20
CA ARG A 287 6.24 -23.36 -16.09
C ARG A 287 4.81 -23.37 -15.55
N LYS A 288 4.59 -23.04 -14.27
CA LYS A 288 3.28 -22.85 -13.63
C LYS A 288 2.33 -24.06 -13.76
N ARG A 289 2.90 -25.27 -13.76
CA ARG A 289 2.19 -26.55 -13.99
C ARG A 289 1.40 -27.03 -12.79
N THR A 290 1.70 -26.51 -11.61
CA THR A 290 1.00 -26.82 -10.37
C THR A 290 0.78 -25.55 -9.56
N LEU A 291 -0.11 -25.62 -8.58
CA LEU A 291 -0.32 -24.50 -7.66
C LEU A 291 0.98 -24.15 -6.92
N GLU A 292 1.77 -25.14 -6.52
CA GLU A 292 3.06 -24.92 -5.85
C GLU A 292 4.05 -24.17 -6.73
N GLU A 293 4.09 -24.45 -8.04
CA GLU A 293 4.93 -23.69 -8.98
C GLU A 293 4.47 -22.23 -9.07
N ILE A 294 3.16 -21.93 -9.04
CA ILE A 294 2.62 -20.56 -9.03
C ILE A 294 2.97 -19.82 -7.73
N LEU A 295 2.74 -20.47 -6.58
CA LEU A 295 3.11 -19.91 -5.27
C LEU A 295 4.61 -19.62 -5.21
N ALA A 296 5.44 -20.55 -5.68
CA ALA A 296 6.89 -20.37 -5.75
C ALA A 296 7.30 -19.22 -6.67
N ASN A 297 6.56 -18.93 -7.74
CA ASN A 297 6.80 -17.77 -8.61
C ASN A 297 6.66 -16.47 -7.80
N ILE A 298 5.55 -16.33 -7.08
CA ILE A 298 5.24 -15.15 -6.26
C ILE A 298 6.23 -15.00 -5.11
N GLU A 299 6.50 -16.09 -4.39
CA GLU A 299 7.42 -16.10 -3.26
C GLU A 299 8.86 -15.79 -3.68
N THR A 300 9.32 -16.30 -4.81
CA THR A 300 10.69 -16.05 -5.28
C THR A 300 10.82 -14.66 -5.88
N ASN A 301 9.94 -14.29 -6.81
CA ASN A 301 10.15 -13.12 -7.67
C ASN A 301 9.52 -11.82 -7.13
N ILE A 302 8.75 -11.89 -6.04
CA ILE A 302 8.28 -10.70 -5.32
C ILE A 302 8.90 -10.65 -3.93
N LEU A 303 8.68 -11.69 -3.12
CA LEU A 303 9.02 -11.66 -1.70
C LEU A 303 10.53 -11.83 -1.46
N ALA A 304 11.11 -12.93 -1.94
CA ALA A 304 12.55 -13.17 -1.79
C ALA A 304 13.38 -12.15 -2.57
N ASP A 305 12.97 -11.79 -3.80
CA ASP A 305 13.63 -10.73 -4.57
C ASP A 305 13.73 -9.41 -3.80
N ALA A 306 12.67 -9.00 -3.08
CA ALA A 306 12.69 -7.80 -2.26
C ALA A 306 13.60 -7.91 -1.02
N LEU A 307 13.72 -9.12 -0.44
CA LEU A 307 14.65 -9.38 0.66
C LEU A 307 16.11 -9.37 0.21
N ASP A 308 16.40 -9.86 -1.00
CA ASP A 308 17.74 -9.90 -1.60
C ASP A 308 18.14 -8.52 -2.16
N HIS A 309 17.17 -7.73 -2.62
CA HIS A 309 17.37 -6.40 -3.21
C HIS A 309 16.79 -5.29 -2.34
N ARG A 310 17.04 -5.30 -1.03
CA ARG A 310 16.46 -4.33 -0.06
C ARG A 310 16.57 -2.88 -0.48
N ARG A 311 17.61 -2.50 -1.24
CA ARG A 311 17.74 -1.15 -1.82
C ARG A 311 16.48 -0.71 -2.60
N LYS A 312 15.82 -1.61 -3.33
CA LYS A 312 14.60 -1.33 -4.11
C LYS A 312 13.36 -1.10 -3.24
N ILE A 313 13.43 -1.42 -1.95
CA ILE A 313 12.39 -1.14 -0.94
C ILE A 313 12.91 -0.25 0.18
N TYR A 314 13.99 0.52 -0.07
CA TYR A 314 14.45 1.53 0.87
C TYR A 314 13.33 2.54 1.14
N SER A 315 13.10 2.88 2.40
CA SER A 315 12.12 3.89 2.83
C SER A 315 12.54 4.47 4.18
N ASN A 316 11.93 5.58 4.57
CA ASN A 316 12.18 6.20 5.87
C ASN A 316 11.98 5.15 6.96
N TYR A 317 12.85 5.17 7.97
CA TYR A 317 12.71 4.29 9.11
C TYR A 317 11.33 4.50 9.78
N PRO A 318 10.65 3.45 10.30
CA PRO A 318 10.97 2.02 10.24
C PRO A 318 10.29 1.29 9.08
N ARG A 319 9.89 1.98 8.00
CA ARG A 319 9.05 1.37 6.95
C ARG A 319 9.71 0.16 6.29
N GLN A 320 10.99 0.27 5.93
CA GLN A 320 11.73 -0.85 5.33
C GLN A 320 11.82 -2.05 6.29
N ASP A 321 12.10 -1.81 7.58
CA ASP A 321 12.15 -2.86 8.61
C ASP A 321 10.79 -3.57 8.72
N ILE A 322 9.70 -2.81 8.76
CA ILE A 322 8.33 -3.36 8.80
C ILE A 322 8.05 -4.21 7.55
N THR A 323 8.40 -3.72 6.36
CA THR A 323 8.19 -4.47 5.11
C THR A 323 8.98 -5.78 5.11
N VAL A 324 10.25 -5.76 5.50
CA VAL A 324 11.10 -6.96 5.62
C VAL A 324 10.50 -7.94 6.62
N LEU A 325 10.11 -7.49 7.81
CA LEU A 325 9.54 -8.35 8.86
C LEU A 325 8.21 -8.98 8.44
N ILE A 326 7.36 -8.25 7.71
CA ILE A 326 6.11 -8.78 7.15
C ILE A 326 6.41 -9.85 6.11
N ILE A 327 7.31 -9.59 5.16
CA ILE A 327 7.68 -10.58 4.13
C ILE A 327 8.22 -11.85 4.77
N GLU A 328 9.12 -11.71 5.74
CA GLU A 328 9.72 -12.85 6.44
C GLU A 328 8.65 -13.64 7.23
N ALA A 329 7.70 -12.97 7.88
CA ALA A 329 6.59 -13.64 8.55
C ALA A 329 5.69 -14.40 7.56
N VAL A 330 5.34 -13.78 6.41
CA VAL A 330 4.53 -14.45 5.36
C VAL A 330 5.21 -15.70 4.83
N LEU A 331 6.54 -15.68 4.66
CA LEU A 331 7.32 -16.80 4.11
C LEU A 331 7.58 -17.94 5.10
N GLY A 332 7.54 -17.68 6.41
CA GLY A 332 8.08 -18.65 7.37
C GLY A 332 7.43 -18.71 8.75
N TRP A 333 6.40 -17.92 9.04
CA TRP A 333 5.70 -18.03 10.32
C TRP A 333 4.88 -19.32 10.39
N PRO A 334 4.79 -20.00 11.56
CA PRO A 334 5.44 -19.71 12.84
C PRO A 334 6.87 -20.25 12.96
N GLY A 335 7.35 -21.03 11.98
CA GLY A 335 8.64 -21.72 12.03
C GLY A 335 9.87 -20.81 12.16
N ASN A 336 9.75 -19.53 11.82
CA ASN A 336 10.84 -18.56 11.93
C ASN A 336 10.70 -17.56 13.09
N ARG A 337 9.73 -17.73 14.01
CA ARG A 337 9.47 -16.81 15.13
C ARG A 337 10.73 -16.40 15.87
N GLN A 338 11.55 -17.37 16.30
CA GLN A 338 12.75 -17.09 17.08
C GLN A 338 13.77 -16.22 16.33
N ARG A 339 13.86 -16.37 15.00
CA ARG A 339 14.73 -15.55 14.16
C ARG A 339 14.21 -14.11 14.03
N LEU A 340 12.89 -13.91 14.04
CA LEU A 340 12.28 -12.58 13.92
C LEU A 340 12.36 -11.75 15.21
N MET A 341 12.47 -12.39 16.38
CA MET A 341 12.50 -11.68 17.66
C MET A 341 13.64 -10.66 17.76
N GLY A 342 14.86 -11.02 17.33
CA GLY A 342 16.00 -10.10 17.40
C GLY A 342 15.81 -8.81 16.57
N PRO A 343 15.48 -8.91 15.28
CA PRO A 343 15.14 -7.74 14.45
C PRO A 343 13.93 -6.95 14.98
N LEU A 344 12.90 -7.62 15.50
CA LEU A 344 11.76 -6.96 16.16
C LEU A 344 12.19 -6.12 17.35
N ASP A 345 13.00 -6.70 18.25
CA ASP A 345 13.51 -6.02 19.43
C ASP A 345 14.36 -4.81 19.06
N ALA A 346 15.27 -4.96 18.10
CA ALA A 346 16.14 -3.88 17.65
C ALA A 346 15.34 -2.73 17.02
N MET A 347 14.32 -3.06 16.22
CA MET A 347 13.45 -2.06 15.62
C MET A 347 12.63 -1.33 16.68
N ILE A 348 11.99 -2.02 17.62
CA ILE A 348 11.18 -1.37 18.65
C ILE A 348 12.06 -0.49 19.55
N ALA A 349 13.20 -1.01 20.01
CA ALA A 349 14.13 -0.27 20.85
C ALA A 349 14.58 1.05 20.21
N ARG A 350 14.88 1.04 18.90
CA ARG A 350 15.23 2.26 18.15
C ARG A 350 14.03 3.18 17.94
N ALA A 351 12.85 2.62 17.65
CA ALA A 351 11.63 3.39 17.42
C ALA A 351 11.16 4.17 18.67
N THR A 352 11.55 3.71 19.86
CA THR A 352 11.13 4.29 21.15
C THR A 352 12.28 4.85 21.99
N ALA A 353 13.48 5.00 21.41
CA ALA A 353 14.72 5.28 22.14
C ALA A 353 14.77 6.64 22.86
N VAL A 354 14.01 7.63 22.39
CA VAL A 354 14.09 9.03 22.82
C VAL A 354 12.74 9.44 23.39
N ASP A 355 12.62 9.41 24.72
CA ASP A 355 11.37 9.69 25.46
C ASP A 355 10.13 8.92 24.96
N GLY A 356 10.33 7.70 24.45
CA GLY A 356 9.27 6.85 23.91
C GLY A 356 9.04 6.97 22.41
N VAL A 357 9.75 7.86 21.69
CA VAL A 357 9.72 8.00 20.23
C VAL A 357 11.14 7.90 19.63
N THR A 358 11.33 8.11 18.33
CA THR A 358 12.66 7.99 17.68
C THR A 358 13.63 9.12 17.98
N GLY A 359 13.11 10.29 18.34
CA GLY A 359 13.88 11.53 18.45
C GLY A 359 14.00 12.33 17.15
N GLU A 360 13.46 11.81 16.04
CA GLU A 360 13.39 12.52 14.76
C GLU A 360 12.61 13.82 14.91
N LYS A 361 13.17 14.93 14.42
CA LYS A 361 12.51 16.24 14.53
C LYS A 361 11.38 16.34 13.52
N GLY A 362 10.33 17.04 13.90
CA GLY A 362 9.02 16.98 13.26
C GLY A 362 8.01 16.32 14.20
N LEU A 363 7.68 16.98 15.32
CA LEU A 363 6.84 16.40 16.40
C LEU A 363 5.54 15.79 15.87
N ALA A 364 4.75 16.61 15.16
CA ALA A 364 3.52 16.20 14.48
C ALA A 364 3.75 15.69 13.04
N GLY A 365 5.02 15.56 12.62
CA GLY A 365 5.43 15.10 11.30
C GLY A 365 6.17 13.76 11.40
N TYR A 366 7.50 13.77 11.21
CA TYR A 366 8.31 12.54 11.20
C TYR A 366 8.29 11.74 12.51
N SER A 367 8.22 12.39 13.68
CA SER A 367 8.04 11.68 14.96
C SER A 367 6.73 10.86 14.96
N ASN A 368 5.62 11.45 14.50
CA ASN A 368 4.35 10.72 14.29
C ASN A 368 4.52 9.60 13.25
N TYR A 369 5.13 9.91 12.10
CA TYR A 369 5.24 8.99 10.98
C TYR A 369 5.82 7.64 11.39
N VAL A 370 6.85 7.66 12.23
CA VAL A 370 7.46 6.44 12.78
C VAL A 370 6.48 5.67 13.65
N ILE A 371 5.92 6.32 14.67
CA ILE A 371 5.13 5.63 15.69
C ILE A 371 3.74 5.20 15.19
N ASP A 372 3.15 5.93 14.24
CA ASP A 372 1.95 5.50 13.51
C ASP A 372 2.23 4.20 12.74
N GLY A 373 3.38 4.14 12.05
CA GLY A 373 3.84 2.93 11.39
C GLY A 373 4.02 1.76 12.34
N LEU A 374 4.61 2.03 13.51
CA LEU A 374 4.79 1.03 14.57
C LEU A 374 3.45 0.53 15.12
N ALA A 375 2.47 1.41 15.39
CA ALA A 375 1.15 1.04 15.88
C ALA A 375 0.45 0.06 14.93
N ARG A 376 0.43 0.40 13.63
CA ARG A 376 -0.17 -0.43 12.61
C ARG A 376 0.54 -1.77 12.47
N PHE A 377 1.87 -1.79 12.57
CA PHE A 377 2.63 -3.03 12.54
C PHE A 377 2.38 -3.93 13.75
N LEU A 378 2.37 -3.38 14.97
CA LEU A 378 1.97 -4.10 16.19
C LEU A 378 0.55 -4.68 16.07
N GLY A 379 -0.36 -3.95 15.44
CA GLY A 379 -1.69 -4.44 15.11
C GLY A 379 -1.70 -5.67 14.21
N TYR A 380 -0.78 -5.76 13.24
CA TYR A 380 -0.59 -6.97 12.42
C TYR A 380 0.05 -8.10 13.24
N LEU A 381 1.05 -7.81 14.07
CA LEU A 381 1.66 -8.83 14.95
C LEU A 381 0.62 -9.44 15.91
N ASN A 382 -0.35 -8.67 16.38
CA ASN A 382 -1.44 -9.21 17.21
C ASN A 382 -2.30 -10.24 16.47
N ARG A 383 -2.43 -10.13 15.14
CA ARG A 383 -3.15 -11.12 14.32
C ARG A 383 -2.31 -12.35 14.05
N LEU A 384 -1.00 -12.17 13.96
CA LEU A 384 -0.01 -13.22 13.79
C LEU A 384 0.06 -14.12 15.03
N ASP A 385 0.11 -13.51 16.21
CA ASP A 385 0.07 -14.16 17.52
C ASP A 385 -0.31 -13.12 18.60
N ALA A 386 -1.46 -13.32 19.25
CA ALA A 386 -1.97 -12.36 20.23
C ALA A 386 -1.05 -12.21 21.46
N SER A 387 -0.30 -13.27 21.81
CA SER A 387 0.64 -13.26 22.94
C SER A 387 1.93 -12.51 22.62
N LEU A 388 2.32 -12.45 21.33
CA LEU A 388 3.54 -11.78 20.89
C LEU A 388 3.51 -10.29 21.22
N VAL A 389 2.36 -9.62 21.05
CA VAL A 389 2.27 -8.19 21.37
C VAL A 389 2.42 -7.95 22.86
N ASP A 390 1.80 -8.77 23.71
CA ASP A 390 1.96 -8.62 25.17
C ASP A 390 3.42 -8.86 25.59
N GLU A 391 4.07 -9.88 25.02
CA GLU A 391 5.51 -10.13 25.20
C GLU A 391 6.34 -8.90 24.80
N LEU A 392 6.05 -8.26 23.65
CA LEU A 392 6.76 -7.07 23.20
C LEU A 392 6.58 -5.87 24.14
N PHE A 393 5.39 -5.70 24.74
CA PHE A 393 5.15 -4.64 25.74
C PHE A 393 5.87 -4.91 27.08
N GLU A 394 6.11 -6.16 27.43
CA GLU A 394 6.94 -6.54 28.58
C GLU A 394 8.43 -6.31 28.29
N ARG A 395 8.90 -6.69 27.11
CA ARG A 395 10.29 -6.53 26.67
C ARG A 395 10.68 -5.08 26.43
N HIS A 396 9.74 -4.25 25.97
CA HIS A 396 9.97 -2.84 25.64
C HIS A 396 9.01 -1.91 26.41
N PRO A 397 9.29 -1.64 27.70
CA PRO A 397 8.41 -0.81 28.54
C PRO A 397 8.13 0.58 27.97
N ALA A 398 9.03 1.13 27.15
CA ALA A 398 8.87 2.42 26.49
C ALA A 398 7.62 2.49 25.59
N LEU A 399 7.15 1.36 25.03
CA LEU A 399 5.92 1.29 24.24
C LEU A 399 4.68 1.80 25.01
N ARG A 400 4.69 1.70 26.34
CA ARG A 400 3.57 2.13 27.21
C ARG A 400 3.39 3.64 27.19
N SER A 401 4.46 4.41 26.97
CA SER A 401 4.45 5.87 26.93
C SER A 401 4.63 6.45 25.53
N THR A 402 5.00 5.65 24.52
CA THR A 402 5.20 6.07 23.12
C THR A 402 4.06 6.92 22.58
N TYR A 403 2.82 6.46 22.75
CA TYR A 403 1.64 7.15 22.20
C TYR A 403 1.13 8.25 23.13
N ALA A 404 1.39 8.13 24.44
CA ALA A 404 1.15 9.20 25.39
C ALA A 404 2.01 10.43 25.10
N PHE A 405 3.17 10.30 24.44
CA PHE A 405 4.00 11.43 24.03
C PHE A 405 3.20 12.50 23.26
N HIS A 406 2.35 12.11 22.32
CA HIS A 406 1.51 13.05 21.56
C HIS A 406 0.26 13.50 22.31
N ILE A 407 -0.10 12.86 23.41
CA ILE A 407 -1.11 13.41 24.34
C ILE A 407 -0.45 14.49 25.21
N ASP A 408 0.72 14.18 25.77
CA ASP A 408 1.52 15.05 26.64
C ASP A 408 1.87 16.39 25.99
N THR A 409 2.05 16.39 24.67
CA THR A 409 2.54 17.53 23.90
C THR A 409 1.45 18.32 23.18
N LEU A 410 0.17 17.96 23.39
CA LEU A 410 -0.96 18.71 22.86
C LEU A 410 -1.19 19.99 23.68
N CYS A 411 -0.89 21.14 23.09
CA CYS A 411 -1.07 22.45 23.70
C CYS A 411 -2.44 23.03 23.35
N LEU A 412 -3.14 23.55 24.37
CA LEU A 412 -4.41 24.28 24.22
C LEU A 412 -5.48 23.49 23.43
N ASP A 413 -5.45 22.15 23.53
CA ASP A 413 -6.36 21.23 22.84
C ASP A 413 -6.34 21.35 21.29
N ARG A 414 -5.29 21.95 20.72
CA ARG A 414 -5.27 22.41 19.33
C ARG A 414 -3.91 22.50 18.64
N TYR A 415 -2.82 22.59 19.39
CA TYR A 415 -1.50 22.89 18.81
C TYR A 415 -0.46 21.88 19.26
N TYR A 416 0.44 21.53 18.37
CA TYR A 416 1.70 20.88 18.73
C TYR A 416 2.87 21.84 18.51
N PRO A 417 3.93 21.76 19.33
CA PRO A 417 5.19 22.43 19.03
C PRO A 417 5.70 22.04 17.63
N ARG A 418 5.78 23.03 16.74
CA ARG A 418 6.25 22.86 15.35
C ARG A 418 7.78 22.86 15.29
N ILE A 419 8.39 21.87 15.97
CA ILE A 419 9.84 21.68 15.99
C ILE A 419 10.21 20.67 14.91
N GLY A 420 11.09 21.08 14.00
CA GLY A 420 11.52 20.30 12.83
C GLY A 420 10.48 20.29 11.70
N ASP A 421 10.60 19.29 10.82
CA ASP A 421 9.81 19.20 9.59
C ASP A 421 8.35 18.85 9.91
N THR A 422 7.52 19.88 9.96
CA THR A 422 6.09 19.82 10.31
C THR A 422 5.19 20.49 9.26
N GLY A 423 5.76 20.82 8.09
CA GLY A 423 5.04 21.28 6.90
C GLY A 423 4.69 22.77 6.86
N TYR A 424 4.29 23.39 7.97
CA TYR A 424 3.87 24.80 7.98
C TYR A 424 4.09 25.50 9.34
N TYR A 425 4.26 26.82 9.29
CA TYR A 425 4.50 27.65 10.47
C TYR A 425 3.19 27.93 11.24
N ALA A 426 3.20 27.71 12.56
CA ALA A 426 2.16 28.09 13.52
C ALA A 426 0.70 27.65 13.21
N GLY A 427 0.49 26.69 12.31
CA GLY A 427 -0.86 26.20 12.04
C GLY A 427 -1.35 25.22 13.10
N ALA A 428 -2.67 25.11 13.21
CA ALA A 428 -3.34 24.24 14.18
C ALA A 428 -3.33 22.77 13.73
N ASP A 429 -3.23 21.85 14.70
CA ASP A 429 -3.57 20.43 14.54
C ASP A 429 -4.75 20.15 15.46
N ASP A 430 -5.98 20.26 14.95
CA ASP A 430 -7.19 20.09 15.77
C ASP A 430 -7.42 18.63 16.23
N ARG A 431 -6.46 17.73 15.97
CA ARG A 431 -6.52 16.27 16.19
C ARG A 431 -5.34 15.79 17.01
N TYR A 432 -5.54 14.69 17.75
CA TYR A 432 -4.45 13.88 18.27
C TYR A 432 -3.63 13.28 17.11
N VAL A 433 -2.31 13.53 17.13
CA VAL A 433 -1.39 13.11 16.07
C VAL A 433 -0.46 11.98 16.49
N GLY A 434 -0.80 11.15 17.48
CA GLY A 434 0.09 10.03 17.84
C GLY A 434 -0.08 8.80 16.95
N LEU A 435 -1.25 8.61 16.35
CA LEU A 435 -1.48 7.59 15.30
C LEU A 435 -2.78 7.88 14.54
N THR A 436 -2.92 7.27 13.37
CA THR A 436 -4.07 7.43 12.49
C THR A 436 -5.30 6.73 13.04
N LEU A 437 -6.36 7.49 13.31
CA LEU A 437 -7.65 7.01 13.79
C LEU A 437 -8.71 7.14 12.69
N SER A 438 -8.74 6.15 11.80
CA SER A 438 -9.72 6.10 10.71
C SER A 438 -11.07 5.56 11.18
N ARG A 439 -12.15 6.19 10.71
CA ARG A 439 -13.53 5.69 10.87
C ARG A 439 -13.99 4.85 9.67
N GLU A 440 -13.10 4.63 8.70
CA GLU A 440 -13.35 3.75 7.57
C GLU A 440 -13.05 2.31 7.95
N LEU A 441 -14.03 1.43 7.73
CA LEU A 441 -13.84 -0.01 7.93
C LEU A 441 -12.95 -0.56 6.85
N SER A 442 -11.86 -1.21 7.27
CA SER A 442 -10.93 -1.88 6.36
C SER A 442 -10.42 -3.16 7.00
N LEU A 443 -9.65 -3.94 6.23
CA LEU A 443 -8.92 -5.09 6.76
C LEU A 443 -7.60 -4.70 7.43
N ALA A 444 -7.19 -3.42 7.46
CA ALA A 444 -6.02 -2.98 8.22
C ALA A 444 -6.33 -2.98 9.73
N PRO A 445 -5.32 -3.13 10.62
CA PRO A 445 -5.54 -2.99 12.06
C PRO A 445 -6.11 -1.61 12.42
N SER A 446 -7.11 -1.57 13.30
CA SER A 446 -7.72 -0.32 13.75
C SER A 446 -6.85 0.39 14.79
N GLY A 447 -6.58 1.67 14.56
CA GLY A 447 -5.93 2.53 15.56
C GLY A 447 -6.78 2.70 16.83
N PHE A 448 -8.12 2.67 16.73
CA PHE A 448 -9.00 2.72 17.89
C PHE A 448 -8.89 1.44 18.73
N SER A 449 -8.86 0.26 18.10
CA SER A 449 -8.61 -1.01 18.80
C SER A 449 -7.24 -1.02 19.48
N PHE A 450 -6.23 -0.42 18.83
CA PHE A 450 -4.90 -0.31 19.40
C PHE A 450 -4.86 0.61 20.62
N LEU A 451 -5.49 1.79 20.57
CA LEU A 451 -5.64 2.67 21.74
C LEU A 451 -6.41 2.00 22.88
N TRP A 452 -7.47 1.25 22.55
CA TRP A 452 -8.22 0.47 23.53
C TRP A 452 -7.30 -0.52 24.25
N ARG A 453 -6.47 -1.25 23.49
CA ARG A 453 -5.51 -2.18 24.06
C ARG A 453 -4.48 -1.47 24.94
N LEU A 454 -3.96 -0.32 24.53
CA LEU A 454 -3.06 0.47 25.36
C LEU A 454 -3.71 0.85 26.69
N TYR A 455 -4.97 1.28 26.68
CA TYR A 455 -5.73 1.52 27.91
C TYR A 455 -5.81 0.26 28.79
N ARG A 456 -6.11 -0.91 28.21
CA ARG A 456 -6.15 -2.18 28.96
C ARG A 456 -4.79 -2.59 29.54
N ILE A 457 -3.69 -2.30 28.85
CA ILE A 457 -2.32 -2.63 29.28
C ILE A 457 -1.79 -1.65 30.34
N THR A 458 -2.15 -0.37 30.25
CA THR A 458 -1.54 0.71 31.04
C THR A 458 -2.46 1.27 32.13
N GLY A 459 -3.78 1.12 31.98
CA GLY A 459 -4.77 1.83 32.79
C GLY A 459 -4.89 3.32 32.44
N ASP A 460 -4.17 3.83 31.43
CA ASP A 460 -4.18 5.24 31.10
C ASP A 460 -5.46 5.64 30.36
N VAL A 461 -6.37 6.27 31.10
CA VAL A 461 -7.68 6.72 30.61
C VAL A 461 -7.58 7.74 29.47
N ARG A 462 -6.42 8.38 29.28
CA ARG A 462 -6.21 9.36 28.21
C ARG A 462 -6.29 8.70 26.83
N TYR A 463 -5.97 7.41 26.71
CA TYR A 463 -6.19 6.70 25.45
C TYR A 463 -7.68 6.57 25.10
N VAL A 464 -8.55 6.37 26.11
CA VAL A 464 -10.01 6.35 25.92
C VAL A 464 -10.52 7.75 25.55
N GLN A 465 -9.99 8.80 26.18
CA GLN A 465 -10.31 10.19 25.83
C GLN A 465 -9.89 10.53 24.39
N ALA A 466 -8.72 10.06 23.94
CA ALA A 466 -8.25 10.23 22.57
C ALA A 466 -9.17 9.50 21.57
N MET A 467 -9.57 8.26 21.86
CA MET A 467 -10.55 7.52 21.04
C MET A 467 -11.87 8.30 20.92
N HIS A 468 -12.42 8.75 22.05
CA HIS A 468 -13.68 9.49 22.06
C HIS A 468 -13.58 10.81 21.29
N ARG A 469 -12.50 11.58 21.51
CA ARG A 469 -12.22 12.84 20.83
C ARG A 469 -12.18 12.66 19.31
N GLU A 470 -11.35 11.76 18.82
CA GLU A 470 -11.08 11.59 17.39
C GLU A 470 -12.23 10.88 16.66
N ASN A 471 -13.13 10.23 17.40
CA ASN A 471 -14.41 9.76 16.88
C ASN A 471 -15.50 10.86 16.85
N GLY A 472 -15.15 12.13 17.02
CA GLY A 472 -16.10 13.24 17.02
C GLY A 472 -16.87 13.38 18.33
N ARG A 473 -16.22 13.05 19.45
CA ARG A 473 -16.80 13.08 20.80
C ARG A 473 -18.02 12.16 20.94
N SER A 474 -17.87 10.94 20.45
CA SER A 474 -18.87 9.89 20.53
C SER A 474 -18.21 8.52 20.66
N GLU A 475 -18.80 7.63 21.44
CA GLU A 475 -18.45 6.21 21.47
C GLU A 475 -19.05 5.43 20.28
N THR A 476 -20.09 5.96 19.65
CA THR A 476 -20.86 5.23 18.63
C THR A 476 -19.96 4.80 17.46
N GLY A 477 -20.01 3.51 17.14
CA GLY A 477 -19.27 2.92 16.02
C GLY A 477 -17.84 2.49 16.33
N LEU A 478 -17.30 2.82 17.50
CA LEU A 478 -16.02 2.29 17.95
C LEU A 478 -16.07 0.75 18.03
N PRO A 479 -14.95 0.06 17.73
CA PRO A 479 -13.64 0.59 17.37
C PRO A 479 -13.35 0.62 15.86
N TYR A 480 -14.35 0.52 14.98
CA TYR A 480 -14.14 0.40 13.53
C TYR A 480 -13.19 -0.76 13.14
N ASP A 481 -13.38 -1.93 13.73
CA ASP A 481 -12.50 -3.09 13.55
C ASP A 481 -13.31 -4.38 13.36
N LEU A 482 -13.18 -5.02 12.20
CA LEU A 482 -13.83 -6.29 11.83
C LEU A 482 -13.48 -7.46 12.76
N LEU A 483 -12.43 -7.32 13.58
CA LEU A 483 -12.00 -8.29 14.57
C LEU A 483 -12.45 -7.96 16.00
N CYS A 484 -13.27 -6.93 16.22
CA CYS A 484 -13.86 -6.66 17.53
C CYS A 484 -15.07 -7.58 17.76
N ASP A 485 -14.97 -8.52 18.71
CA ASP A 485 -16.03 -9.50 18.96
C ASP A 485 -17.25 -8.89 19.68
N ASP A 486 -17.02 -7.89 20.55
CA ASP A 486 -18.06 -7.23 21.34
C ASP A 486 -17.88 -5.70 21.34
N PRO A 487 -18.23 -5.03 20.22
CA PRO A 487 -18.13 -3.58 20.12
C PRO A 487 -19.10 -2.86 21.08
N ASP A 488 -20.24 -3.46 21.43
CA ASP A 488 -21.24 -2.83 22.30
C ASP A 488 -20.73 -2.70 23.73
N SER A 489 -20.09 -3.75 24.25
CA SER A 489 -19.43 -3.71 25.57
C SER A 489 -18.28 -2.71 25.60
N LEU A 490 -17.44 -2.68 24.55
CA LEU A 490 -16.38 -1.68 24.41
C LEU A 490 -16.96 -0.27 24.44
N GLN A 491 -18.00 0.01 23.66
CA GLN A 491 -18.65 1.33 23.63
C GLN A 491 -19.28 1.70 24.98
N ALA A 492 -19.90 0.74 25.67
CA ALA A 492 -20.44 0.96 27.01
C ALA A 492 -19.34 1.28 28.04
N GLU A 493 -18.18 0.63 27.96
CA GLU A 493 -17.03 0.92 28.82
C GLU A 493 -16.40 2.28 28.50
N VAL A 494 -16.22 2.62 27.22
CA VAL A 494 -15.79 3.95 26.79
C VAL A 494 -16.72 5.02 27.37
N ARG A 495 -18.04 4.86 27.21
CA ARG A 495 -19.04 5.78 27.77
C ARG A 495 -18.89 5.93 29.28
N ARG A 496 -18.72 4.82 30.01
CA ARG A 496 -18.55 4.82 31.47
C ARG A 496 -17.29 5.57 31.90
N VAL A 497 -16.17 5.32 31.24
CA VAL A 497 -14.90 6.01 31.53
C VAL A 497 -15.04 7.51 31.27
N ILE A 498 -15.63 7.91 30.14
CA ILE A 498 -15.82 9.33 29.79
C ILE A 498 -16.78 10.03 30.77
N GLN A 499 -17.84 9.36 31.23
CA GLN A 499 -18.75 9.90 32.25
C GLN A 499 -18.07 10.08 33.62
N HIS A 500 -17.13 9.20 33.98
CA HIS A 500 -16.44 9.25 35.27
C HIS A 500 -15.27 10.24 35.28
N GLU A 501 -14.39 10.18 34.28
CA GLU A 501 -13.13 10.93 34.22
C GLU A 501 -13.27 12.30 33.52
N GLY A 502 -14.28 12.43 32.66
CA GLY A 502 -14.46 13.53 31.73
C GLY A 502 -13.84 13.27 30.35
N ALA A 503 -14.30 14.03 29.35
CA ALA A 503 -13.94 13.82 27.94
C ALA A 503 -12.66 14.52 27.47
N SER A 504 -12.02 15.33 28.32
CA SER A 504 -10.87 16.17 27.95
C SER A 504 -9.61 15.73 28.69
N PHE A 505 -8.47 15.82 28.03
CA PHE A 505 -7.19 15.57 28.67
C PHE A 505 -6.96 16.56 29.81
N ARG A 506 -6.47 16.06 30.96
CA ARG A 506 -5.95 16.90 32.04
C ARG A 506 -4.43 16.90 31.94
N LEU A 507 -3.88 17.89 31.23
CA LEU A 507 -2.44 17.99 30.96
C LEU A 507 -1.79 18.96 31.95
N GLY A 508 -0.66 18.54 32.50
CA GLY A 508 0.24 19.39 33.28
C GLY A 508 1.48 19.79 32.44
N SER A 509 2.44 20.45 33.07
CA SER A 509 3.75 20.67 32.45
C SER A 509 4.45 19.33 32.23
N VAL A 510 4.96 19.10 31.02
CA VAL A 510 5.69 17.89 30.65
C VAL A 510 7.14 18.22 30.32
N ARG A 511 8.05 17.31 30.64
CA ARG A 511 9.46 17.38 30.24
C ARG A 511 9.80 16.15 29.43
N LYS A 512 10.34 16.35 28.24
CA LYS A 512 10.89 15.30 27.35
C LYS A 512 12.34 15.68 27.08
N ASP A 513 13.18 15.49 28.09
CA ASP A 513 14.56 15.99 28.12
C ASP A 513 15.42 15.37 27.00
N GLN A 514 15.24 14.08 26.69
CA GLN A 514 15.97 13.40 25.61
C GLN A 514 15.51 13.88 24.24
N TRP A 515 14.21 14.17 24.10
CA TRP A 515 13.65 14.73 22.88
C TRP A 515 13.98 16.22 22.73
N HIS A 516 14.44 16.89 23.80
CA HIS A 516 14.67 18.33 23.91
C HIS A 516 13.38 19.17 23.81
N LEU A 517 12.32 18.69 24.47
CA LEU A 517 11.12 19.48 24.74
C LEU A 517 11.02 19.69 26.26
N ALA A 518 11.73 20.71 26.74
CA ALA A 518 11.73 21.20 28.11
C ALA A 518 12.37 22.60 28.15
#